data_AF-A0A2P5MHW3-F1
#
_entry.id   AF-A0A2P5MHW3-F1
#
_cell.length_a   1.000
_cell.length_b   1.000
_cell.length_c   1.000
_cell.angle_alpha   90.00
_cell.angle_beta   90.00
_cell.angle_gamma   90.00
#
_symmetry.space_group_name_H-M   'P 1'
#
loop_
_entity.id
_entity.type
_entity.pdbx_description
1 polymer ?
#
loop_
_entity_poly.entity_id
_entity_poly.type
_entity_poly.pdbx_seq_one_letter_code
_entity_poly.pdbx_strand_id
1 'polypeptide(L)' 'MMGEERYIVLKIHDITECLSFEEKQQLDGIQRKLNEYRLLNGKQSLQCAVVESDWPEFEPTWQAISDRVDSANCAI' A
#
# COMPACT_ATOMS: atom_id res chain seq x y z
N MET A 1 4.98 1.27 20.78
CA MET A 1 3.66 1.59 20.22
C MET A 1 3.52 0.70 18.99
N MET A 2 2.72 -0.38 19.04
CA MET A 2 2.49 -1.20 17.85
C MET A 2 1.59 -0.40 16.91
N GLY A 3 2.09 -0.06 15.73
CA GLY A 3 1.35 0.70 14.73
C GLY A 3 0.13 -0.07 14.25
N GLU A 4 -0.94 0.65 13.93
CA GLU A 4 -2.12 0.09 13.29
C GLU A 4 -1.74 -0.41 11.87
N GLU A 5 -1.89 -1.70 11.59
CA GLU A 5 -1.68 -2.26 10.25
C GLU A 5 -2.79 -1.77 9.31
N ARG A 6 -2.50 -0.70 8.57
CA ARG A 6 -3.47 -0.06 7.66
C ARG A 6 -3.50 -0.63 6.25
N TYR A 7 -2.42 -1.28 5.83
CA TYR A 7 -2.23 -1.73 4.45
C TYR A 7 -1.53 -3.09 4.41
N ILE A 8 -1.90 -3.91 3.43
CA ILE A 8 -1.17 -5.11 3.04
C ILE A 8 -0.52 -4.81 1.69
N VAL A 9 0.79 -4.98 1.60
CA VAL A 9 1.55 -4.83 0.35
C VAL A 9 2.00 -6.22 -0.07
N LEU A 10 1.60 -6.64 -1.27
CA LEU A 10 2.00 -7.90 -1.88
C LEU A 10 2.76 -7.60 -3.17
N LYS A 11 4.02 -8.00 -3.26
CA LYS A 11 4.84 -7.81 -4.45
C LYS A 11 4.38 -8.76 -5.54
N ILE A 12 4.14 -8.24 -6.75
CA ILE A 12 3.62 -9.04 -7.88
C ILE A 12 4.58 -10.18 -8.23
N HIS A 13 5.89 -9.95 -8.15
CA HIS A 13 6.90 -10.98 -8.38
C HIS A 13 6.72 -12.16 -7.42
N ASP A 14 6.65 -11.87 -6.12
CA ASP A 14 6.50 -12.90 -5.08
C ASP A 14 5.17 -13.64 -5.21
N ILE A 15 4.07 -12.93 -5.53
CA ILE A 15 2.78 -13.55 -5.88
C ILE A 15 2.94 -14.53 -7.05
N THR A 16 3.69 -14.13 -8.07
CA THR A 16 3.87 -14.92 -9.30
C THR A 16 4.66 -16.19 -9.04
N GLU A 17 5.72 -16.11 -8.23
CA GLU A 17 6.58 -17.25 -7.91
C GLU A 17 5.97 -18.18 -6.86
N CYS A 18 5.26 -17.64 -5.87
CA CYS A 18 4.81 -18.41 -4.71
C CYS A 18 3.40 -19.01 -4.88
N LEU A 19 2.46 -18.28 -5.49
CA LEU A 19 1.06 -18.71 -5.53
C LEU A 19 0.75 -19.62 -6.71
N SER A 20 -0.10 -20.61 -6.46
CA SER A 20 -0.75 -21.42 -7.49
C SER A 20 -1.69 -20.59 -8.38
N PHE A 21 -2.13 -21.17 -9.50
CA PHE A 21 -3.09 -20.52 -10.39
C PHE A 21 -4.42 -20.20 -9.68
N GLU A 22 -4.93 -21.13 -8.86
CA GLU A 22 -6.18 -20.94 -8.13
C GLU A 22 -6.05 -19.80 -7.11
N GLU A 23 -4.97 -19.75 -6.35
CA GLU A 23 -4.72 -18.68 -5.37
C GLU A 23 -4.58 -17.31 -6.05
N LYS A 24 -3.95 -17.24 -7.23
CA LYS A 24 -3.89 -16.00 -8.02
C LYS A 24 -5.27 -15.54 -8.47
N GLN A 25 -6.14 -16.45 -8.89
CA GLN A 25 -7.53 -16.11 -9.26
C GLN A 25 -8.33 -15.64 -8.04
N GLN A 26 -8.14 -16.27 -6.89
CA GLN A 26 -8.78 -15.84 -5.64
C GLN A 26 -8.32 -14.44 -5.23
N LEU A 27 -7.01 -14.16 -5.32
CA LEU A 27 -6.43 -12.86 -5.01
C LEU A 27 -6.96 -11.75 -5.94
N ASP A 28 -7.03 -12.00 -7.25
CA ASP A 28 -7.62 -11.07 -8.22
C ASP A 28 -9.10 -10.77 -7.89
N GLY A 29 -9.87 -11.81 -7.54
CA GLY A 29 -11.25 -11.66 -7.09
C GLY A 29 -11.39 -10.77 -5.84
N ILE A 30 -10.51 -10.94 -4.86
CA ILE A 30 -10.46 -10.11 -3.65
C ILE A 30 -10.10 -8.66 -4.01
N GLN A 31 -9.06 -8.45 -4.82
CA GLN A 31 -8.62 -7.12 -5.25
C GLN A 31 -9.74 -6.38 -5.97
N ARG A 32 -10.43 -7.04 -6.90
CA ARG A 32 -11.57 -6.45 -7.64
C ARG A 32 -12.70 -6.06 -6.71
N LYS A 33 -13.10 -6.94 -5.78
CA LYS A 33 -14.17 -6.67 -4.80
C LYS A 33 -13.85 -5.44 -3.94
N LEU A 34 -12.61 -5.30 -3.49
CA LEU A 34 -12.17 -4.14 -2.70
C LEU A 34 -12.20 -2.85 -3.53
N ASN A 35 -11.80 -2.92 -4.80
CA ASN A 35 -11.87 -1.76 -5.70
C ASN A 35 -13.33 -1.35 -5.98
N GLU A 36 -14.21 -2.30 -6.27
CA GLU A 36 -15.65 -2.06 -6.43
C GLU A 36 -16.25 -1.41 -5.17
N TYR A 37 -15.93 -1.92 -3.97
CA TYR A 37 -16.36 -1.31 -2.71
C TYR A 37 -15.92 0.16 -2.61
N ARG A 38 -14.68 0.49 -2.99
CA ARG A 38 -14.20 1.89 -2.95
C ARG A 38 -15.03 2.78 -3.87
N LEU A 39 -15.22 2.36 -5.11
CA LEU A 39 -15.98 3.10 -6.12
C LEU A 39 -17.44 3.30 -5.70
N LEU A 40 -18.09 2.25 -5.17
CA LEU A 40 -19.47 2.32 -4.67
C LEU A 40 -19.63 3.30 -3.49
N ASN A 41 -18.56 3.53 -2.72
CA ASN A 41 -18.53 4.49 -1.62
C ASN A 41 -17.99 5.87 -2.04
N GLY A 42 -17.97 6.18 -3.34
CA GLY A 42 -17.52 7.48 -3.87
C GLY A 42 -16.02 7.73 -3.72
N LYS A 43 -15.22 6.71 -3.44
CA LYS A 43 -13.76 6.79 -3.38
C LYS A 43 -13.18 6.38 -4.72
N GLN A 44 -12.03 6.94 -5.07
CA GLN A 44 -11.25 6.48 -6.21
C GLN A 44 -10.53 5.16 -5.90
N SER A 45 -10.08 4.46 -6.93
CA SER A 45 -9.11 3.35 -6.80
C SER A 45 -7.93 3.81 -5.92
N LEU A 46 -7.42 2.90 -5.09
CA LEU A 46 -6.29 3.26 -4.23
C LEU A 46 -5.08 3.58 -5.10
N GLN A 47 -4.54 4.78 -4.96
CA GLN A 47 -3.30 5.21 -5.58
C GLN A 47 -2.32 5.56 -4.47
N CYS A 48 -1.17 4.88 -4.46
CA CYS A 48 -0.12 5.06 -3.47
C CYS A 48 1.24 4.74 -4.09
N ALA A 49 2.28 5.41 -3.62
CA ALA A 49 3.65 5.01 -3.88
C ALA A 49 4.08 4.02 -2.79
N VAL A 50 4.63 2.88 -3.21
CA VAL A 50 5.37 1.96 -2.35
C VAL A 50 6.84 2.13 -2.69
N VAL A 51 7.66 2.34 -1.68
CA VAL A 51 9.12 2.48 -1.84
C VAL A 51 9.76 1.38 -0.99
N GLU A 52 10.48 0.48 -1.65
CA GLU A 52 11.20 -0.60 -0.96
C GLU A 52 12.47 -0.05 -0.29
N SER A 53 12.86 -0.60 0.85
CA SER A 53 13.98 -0.10 1.65
C SER A 53 15.34 -0.18 0.96
N ASP A 54 15.47 -1.03 -0.05
CA ASP A 54 16.67 -1.20 -0.86
C ASP A 54 16.71 -0.27 -2.08
N TRP A 55 15.65 0.50 -2.34
CA TRP A 55 15.62 1.47 -3.43
C TRP A 55 16.32 2.78 -3.01
N PRO A 56 17.06 3.43 -3.91
CA PRO A 56 17.74 4.69 -3.61
C PRO A 56 16.76 5.81 -3.21
N GLU A 57 15.49 5.71 -3.58
CA GLU A 57 14.43 6.66 -3.24
C GLU A 57 13.88 6.48 -1.82
N PHE A 58 14.23 5.42 -1.08
CA PHE A 58 13.66 5.12 0.24
C PHE A 58 13.92 6.23 1.26
N GLU A 59 15.19 6.51 1.56
CA GLU A 59 15.57 7.52 2.55
C GLU A 59 15.03 8.92 2.20
N PRO A 60 15.15 9.40 0.93
CA PRO A 60 14.53 10.67 0.54
C PRO A 60 13.01 10.70 0.72
N THR A 61 12.31 9.62 0.38
CA THR A 61 10.84 9.54 0.51
C THR A 61 10.43 9.49 1.98
N TRP A 62 11.15 8.72 2.80
CA TRP A 62 10.94 8.63 4.23
C TRP A 62 11.09 10.00 4.89
N GLN A 63 12.18 10.72 4.60
CA GLN A 63 12.42 12.06 5.14
C GLN A 63 11.28 13.03 4.77
N ALA A 64 10.87 13.06 3.50
CA ALA A 64 9.78 13.92 3.06
C ALA A 64 8.44 13.62 3.77
N ILE A 65 8.18 12.36 4.09
CA ILE A 65 6.99 11.96 4.85
C ILE A 65 7.15 12.32 6.34
N SER A 66 8.31 12.08 6.94
CA SER A 66 8.60 12.42 8.34
C SER A 66 8.44 13.92 8.57
N ASP A 67 9.09 14.74 7.74
CA ASP A 67 9.03 16.21 7.82
C ASP A 67 7.57 16.71 7.76
N ARG A 68 6.74 16.11 6.90
CA ARG A 68 5.32 16.44 6.78
C ARG A 68 4.53 16.07 8.05
N VAL A 69 4.80 14.90 8.64
CA VAL A 69 4.11 14.43 9.85
C VAL A 69 4.53 15.25 11.06
N ASP A 70 5.83 15.53 11.21
CA ASP A 70 6.35 16.33 12.31
C ASP A 70 5.91 17.79 12.21
N SER A 71 5.89 18.37 11.00
CA SER A 71 5.34 19.71 10.78
C SER A 71 3.85 19.80 11.10
N ALA A 72 3.07 18.74 10.85
CA ALA A 72 1.65 18.70 11.20
C ALA A 72 1.41 18.62 12.72
N ASN A 73 2.36 18.05 13.48
CA ASN A 73 2.29 17.97 14.94
C ASN A 73 2.77 19.26 15.64
N CYS A 74 3.61 20.07 14.99
CA CYS A 74 4.08 21.35 15.54
C CYS A 74 3.15 22.55 15.27
N ALA A 75 2.10 22.38 14.46
CA ALA A 75 1.13 23.44 14.12
C ALA A 75 -0.12 23.48 15.04
N ILE A 76 -0.05 22.84 16.22
CA ILE A 76 -1.12 22.81 17.25
C ILE A 76 -0.61 23.48 18.52
#